data_AF-A0A519L553-F1
#
_entry.id   AF-A0A519L553-F1
#
_cell.length_a   1.000
_cell.length_b   1.000
_cell.length_c   1.000
_cell.angle_alpha   90.00
_cell.angle_beta   90.00
_cell.angle_gamma   90.00
#
_symmetry.space_group_name_H-M   'P 1'
#
loop_
_entity.id
_entity.type
_entity.pdbx_description
1 polymer ?
#
loop_
_entity_poly.entity_id
_entity_poly.type
_entity_poly.pdbx_seq_one_letter_code
_entity_poly.pdbx_strand_id
1 'polypeptide(L)' 'MLRTKLMIVALSAAALTACAPVVGQNGFQAIDARPTDIVAGTDTRQTVLTKLGSPSTTSTFESDTIWYYVSQVTEKYT' A
#
# COMPACT_ATOMS: atom_id res chain seq x y z
N MET A 1 17.39 42.46 -16.17
CA MET A 1 16.40 42.56 -15.07
C MET A 1 15.26 41.55 -15.18
N LEU A 2 14.58 41.40 -16.33
CA LEU A 2 13.49 40.42 -16.49
C LEU A 2 13.93 38.96 -16.32
N ARG A 3 15.10 38.59 -16.85
CA ARG A 3 15.69 37.24 -16.72
C ARG A 3 15.99 36.84 -15.27
N THR A 4 16.48 37.79 -14.47
CA THR A 4 16.77 37.58 -13.04
C THR A 4 15.49 37.39 -12.22
N LYS A 5 14.42 38.14 -12.53
CA LYS A 5 13.10 37.96 -11.91
C LYS A 5 12.50 36.59 -12.22
N LEU A 6 12.64 36.13 -13.47
CA LEU A 6 12.15 34.82 -13.90
C LEU A 6 12.87 33.67 -13.15
N MET A 7 14.19 33.79 -12.95
CA MET A 7 14.99 32.82 -12.19
C MET A 7 14.58 32.75 -10.71
N ILE A 8 14.29 33.88 -10.07
CA ILE A 8 13.85 33.93 -8.67
C ILE A 8 12.47 33.29 -8.50
N VAL A 9 11.54 33.53 -9.44
CA VAL A 9 10.21 32.90 -9.43
C VAL A 9 10.30 31.39 -9.63
N ALA A 10 11.16 30.93 -10.54
CA ALA A 10 11.38 29.49 -10.76
C ALA A 10 11.97 28.80 -9.51
N LEU A 11 12.93 29.45 -8.84
CA LEU A 11 13.58 28.90 -7.65
C LEU A 11 12.63 28.85 -6.43
N SER A 12 11.77 29.85 -6.28
CA SER A 12 10.76 29.88 -5.21
C SER A 12 9.62 28.89 -5.44
N ALA A 13 9.22 28.66 -6.69
CA ALA A 13 8.26 27.61 -7.05
C ALA A 13 8.81 26.20 -6.73
N ALA A 14 10.10 25.95 -6.96
CA ALA A 14 10.75 24.67 -6.66
C ALA A 14 10.89 24.41 -5.14
N ALA A 15 10.94 25.46 -4.31
CA ALA A 15 11.04 25.31 -2.85
C ALA A 15 9.74 24.77 -2.20
N LEU A 16 8.59 24.83 -2.89
CA LEU A 16 7.30 24.36 -2.39
C LEU A 16 7.12 22.83 -2.49
N THR A 17 7.99 22.12 -3.22
CA THR A 17 7.85 20.66 -3.41
C THR A 17 8.44 19.82 -2.25
N ALA A 18 8.96 20.46 -1.20
CA ALA A 18 9.60 19.77 -0.07
C ALA A 18 8.60 19.19 0.95
N CYS A 19 7.32 19.52 0.85
CA CYS A 19 6.26 18.97 1.70
C CYS A 19 5.69 17.68 1.11
N ALA A 20 6.42 16.57 1.23
CA ALA A 20 5.90 15.23 0.95
C ALA A 20 5.71 14.45 2.27
N PRO A 21 4.61 13.69 2.44
CA PRO A 21 4.41 12.88 3.62
C PRO A 21 5.42 11.73 3.67
N VAL A 22 5.81 11.33 4.88
CA VAL A 22 6.46 10.03 5.09
C VAL A 22 5.37 8.96 5.05
N VAL A 23 5.41 8.09 4.04
CA VAL A 23 4.48 6.98 3.86
C VAL A 23 5.05 5.72 4.52
N GLY A 24 4.32 5.17 5.49
CA GLY A 24 4.59 3.86 6.09
C GLY A 24 3.56 2.84 5.65
N GLN A 25 4.00 1.64 5.26
CA GLN A 25 3.11 0.58 4.82
C GLN A 25 3.41 -0.70 5.61
N ASN A 26 2.38 -1.26 6.24
CA ASN A 26 2.47 -2.41 7.15
C ASN A 26 1.40 -3.46 6.84
N GLY A 27 1.62 -4.69 7.31
CA GLY A 27 0.69 -5.80 7.10
C GLY A 27 0.85 -6.44 5.72
N PHE A 28 -0.24 -7.00 5.20
CA PHE A 28 -0.27 -7.67 3.90
C PHE A 28 0.09 -6.72 2.76
N GLN A 29 0.93 -7.20 1.83
CA GLN A 29 1.35 -6.46 0.64
C GLN A 29 0.94 -7.21 -0.60
N ALA A 30 0.14 -6.56 -1.44
CA ALA A 30 -0.33 -7.15 -2.68
C ALA A 30 0.69 -6.85 -3.81
N ILE A 31 1.81 -7.59 -3.81
CA ILE A 31 2.91 -7.41 -4.76
C ILE A 31 2.60 -8.12 -6.07
N ASP A 32 2.52 -9.46 -6.02
CA ASP A 32 2.34 -10.30 -7.21
C ASP A 32 0.90 -10.79 -7.40
N ALA A 33 0.13 -10.87 -6.31
CA ALA A 33 -1.26 -11.30 -6.31
C ALA A 33 -2.06 -10.55 -5.25
N ARG A 34 -3.31 -10.23 -5.58
CA ARG A 34 -4.24 -9.53 -4.69
C ARG A 34 -5.37 -10.46 -4.26
N PRO A 35 -5.99 -10.23 -3.09
CA PRO A 35 -7.17 -10.97 -2.66
C PRO A 35 -8.32 -10.95 -3.67
N THR A 36 -8.42 -9.89 -4.49
CA THR A 36 -9.41 -9.77 -5.57
C THR A 36 -9.20 -10.74 -6.72
N ASP A 37 -8.01 -11.32 -6.85
CA ASP A 37 -7.64 -12.22 -7.94
C ASP A 37 -7.99 -13.69 -7.61
N ILE A 38 -8.56 -13.94 -6.42
CA ILE A 38 -9.04 -15.24 -5.98
C ILE A 38 -10.46 -15.48 -6.51
N VAL A 39 -10.66 -16.63 -7.16
CA VAL A 39 -11.94 -17.00 -7.78
C VAL A 39 -12.63 -18.07 -6.94
N ALA A 40 -13.79 -17.72 -6.39
CA ALA A 40 -14.60 -18.64 -5.59
C ALA A 40 -15.00 -19.89 -6.40
N GLY A 41 -14.91 -21.07 -5.77
CA GLY A 41 -15.22 -22.35 -6.38
C GLY A 41 -14.15 -22.91 -7.33
N THR A 42 -13.14 -22.11 -7.70
CA THR A 42 -11.98 -22.56 -8.50
C THR A 42 -10.71 -22.62 -7.67
N ASP A 43 -10.44 -21.55 -6.92
CA ASP A 43 -9.32 -21.54 -5.99
C ASP A 43 -9.60 -22.40 -4.76
N THR A 44 -8.56 -23.12 -4.33
CA THR A 44 -8.57 -23.93 -3.11
C THR A 44 -7.79 -23.23 -2.02
N ARG A 45 -7.97 -23.68 -0.77
CA ARG A 45 -7.17 -23.23 0.38
C ARG A 45 -5.66 -23.22 0.07
N GLN A 46 -5.17 -24.26 -0.62
CA GLN A 46 -3.76 -24.36 -0.98
C GLN A 46 -3.36 -23.33 -2.04
N THR A 47 -4.17 -23.13 -3.08
CA THR A 47 -3.84 -22.16 -4.13
C THR A 47 -3.89 -20.73 -3.60
N VAL A 48 -4.79 -20.42 -2.68
CA VAL A 48 -4.81 -19.11 -1.99
C VAL A 48 -3.52 -18.87 -1.21
N LEU A 49 -3.06 -19.85 -0.43
CA LEU A 49 -1.80 -19.73 0.32
C LEU A 49 -0.59 -19.63 -0.61
N THR A 50 -0.59 -20.33 -1.74
CA THR A 50 0.49 -20.23 -2.73
C THR A 50 0.51 -18.85 -3.41
N LYS A 51 -0.66 -18.26 -3.68
CA LYS A 51 -0.78 -16.95 -4.33
C LYS A 51 -0.52 -15.78 -3.38
N LEU A 52 -1.16 -15.79 -2.21
CA LEU A 52 -1.20 -14.66 -1.28
C LEU A 52 -0.27 -14.81 -0.08
N GLY A 53 0.30 -15.99 0.14
CA GLY A 53 1.09 -16.29 1.34
C GLY A 53 0.24 -16.45 2.61
N SER A 54 0.90 -16.38 3.76
CA SER A 54 0.25 -16.48 5.07
C SER A 54 -0.67 -15.28 5.33
N PRO A 55 -1.88 -15.49 5.88
CA PRO A 55 -2.77 -14.40 6.23
C PRO A 55 -2.19 -13.52 7.34
N SER A 56 -2.68 -12.29 7.45
CA SER A 56 -2.29 -11.37 8.53
C SER A 56 -2.85 -11.84 9.88
N THR A 57 -4.06 -12.37 9.88
CA THR A 57 -4.69 -13.00 11.05
C THR A 57 -5.81 -13.94 10.60
N THR A 58 -6.29 -14.80 11.50
CA THR A 58 -7.41 -15.72 11.28
C THR A 58 -8.58 -15.39 12.20
N SER A 59 -9.77 -15.92 11.90
CA SER A 59 -10.95 -15.74 12.74
C SER A 59 -10.77 -16.37 14.12
N THR A 60 -11.29 -15.69 15.14
CA THR A 60 -11.35 -16.18 16.52
C THR A 60 -12.31 -17.37 16.68
N PHE A 61 -13.31 -17.49 15.83
CA PHE A 61 -14.33 -18.56 15.90
C PHE A 61 -14.09 -19.67 14.89
N GLU A 62 -13.52 -19.33 13.73
CA GLU A 62 -13.43 -20.18 12.53
C GLU A 62 -12.02 -20.06 11.93
N SER A 63 -11.00 -20.37 12.74
CA SER A 63 -9.59 -20.07 12.42
C SER A 63 -9.06 -20.79 11.17
N ASP A 64 -9.64 -21.95 10.84
CA ASP A 64 -9.19 -22.79 9.74
C ASP A 64 -9.79 -22.42 8.38
N THR A 65 -10.93 -21.71 8.39
CA THR A 65 -11.77 -21.40 7.23
C THR A 65 -11.82 -19.92 6.89
N ILE A 66 -11.69 -19.03 7.90
CA ILE A 66 -11.79 -17.57 7.71
C ILE A 66 -10.46 -16.90 8.00
N TRP A 67 -9.93 -16.24 6.96
CA TRP A 67 -8.63 -15.56 6.99
C TRP A 67 -8.76 -14.10 6.63
N TYR A 68 -7.93 -13.27 7.25
CA TYR A 68 -7.88 -11.83 7.01
C TYR A 68 -6.50 -11.43 6.50
N TYR A 69 -6.49 -10.75 5.36
CA TYR A 69 -5.32 -10.08 4.80
C TYR A 69 -5.54 -8.58 4.97
N VAL A 70 -4.79 -7.97 5.90
CA VAL A 70 -5.00 -6.58 6.31
C VAL A 70 -3.75 -5.77 5.98
N SER A 71 -3.93 -4.68 5.24
CA SER A 71 -2.89 -3.71 4.92
C SER A 71 -3.18 -2.39 5.61
N GLN A 72 -2.13 -1.75 6.15
CA GLN A 72 -2.20 -0.41 6.71
C GLN A 72 -1.25 0.51 5.93
N VAL A 73 -1.76 1.66 5.51
CA VAL A 73 -0.95 2.76 4.97
C VAL A 73 -1.10 3.96 5.91
N THR A 74 0.02 4.49 6.35
CA THR A 74 0.10 5.65 7.25
C THR A 74 0.83 6.76 6.54
N GLU A 75 0.26 7.96 6.53
CA GLU A 75 0.92 9.16 6.02
C GLU A 75 1.19 10.12 7.17
N LYS A 76 2.46 10.48 7.36
CA LYS A 76 2.86 11.48 8.35
C LYS A 76 3.39 12.73 7.65
N TYR A 77 2.67 13.83 7.79
CA TYR A 77 3.10 15.17 7.40
C TYR A 77 3.83 15.79 8.60
N THR A 78 5.04 16.29 8.40
CA THR A 78 5.84 16.99 9.42
C THR A 78 5.98 18.45 9.03
#